data_AF-A0A529PB59-F1
#
_entry.id   AF-A0A529PB59-F1
#
_cell.length_a   1.000
_cell.length_b   1.000
_cell.length_c   1.000
_cell.angle_alpha   90.00
_cell.angle_beta   90.00
_cell.angle_gamma   90.00
#
_symmetry.space_group_name_H-M   'P 1'
#
loop_
_entity.id
_entity.type
_entity.pdbx_description
1 polymer ?
#
loop_
_entity_poly.entity_id
_entity_poly.type
_entity_poly.pdbx_seq_one_letter_code
_entity_poly.pdbx_strand_id
1 'polypeptide(L)'
;YMDTTMVRQAGVTPWSSVETGADAILNLAASPALKGRSGLYFDGQRESRADAQAYDEKARRQLLSLSLDLIERASGPTRNNSHE
;
A
#
# COMPACT_ATOMS: atom_id res chain seq x y z
N TYR A 1 -4.80 8.83 -12.60
CA TYR A 1 -5.66 8.75 -11.41
C TYR A 1 -6.77 7.75 -11.63
N MET A 2 -7.04 6.84 -10.70
CA MET A 2 -8.22 5.97 -10.78
C MET A 2 -9.49 6.80 -10.60
N ASP A 3 -10.61 6.30 -11.14
CA ASP A 3 -11.94 6.90 -10.96
C ASP A 3 -12.46 6.73 -9.52
N THR A 4 -11.89 7.52 -8.62
CA THR A 4 -12.33 7.63 -7.22
C THR A 4 -13.17 8.90 -7.03
N THR A 5 -14.01 8.91 -6.00
CA THR A 5 -14.86 10.06 -5.64
C THR A 5 -14.05 11.35 -5.52
N MET A 6 -12.85 11.28 -4.93
CA MET A 6 -11.94 12.43 -4.76
C MET A 6 -11.48 13.01 -6.11
N VAL A 7 -11.21 12.18 -7.12
CA VAL A 7 -10.73 12.61 -8.45
C VAL A 7 -11.86 13.28 -9.23
N ARG A 8 -13.07 12.72 -9.18
CA ARG A 8 -14.27 13.33 -9.78
C ARG A 8 -14.60 14.68 -9.16
N GLN A 9 -14.52 14.79 -7.83
CA GLN A 9 -14.77 16.04 -7.11
C GLN A 9 -13.72 17.13 -7.41
N ALA A 10 -12.49 16.74 -7.74
CA ALA A 10 -11.43 17.65 -8.17
C ALA A 10 -11.58 18.13 -9.63
N GLY A 11 -12.60 17.66 -10.37
CA GLY A 11 -12.80 18.02 -11.78
C GLY A 11 -11.74 17.45 -12.75
N VAL A 12 -10.96 16.46 -12.30
CA VAL A 12 -9.90 15.83 -13.09
C VAL A 12 -10.46 14.59 -13.78
N THR A 13 -10.22 14.45 -15.08
CA THR A 13 -10.59 13.22 -15.81
C THR A 13 -9.74 12.04 -15.30
N PRO A 14 -10.37 10.93 -14.87
CA PRO A 14 -9.64 9.74 -14.48
C PRO A 14 -8.79 9.17 -15.63
N TRP A 15 -7.65 8.64 -15.26
CA TRP A 15 -6.65 8.05 -16.15
C TRP A 15 -6.71 6.51 -16.16
N SER A 16 -7.38 5.89 -15.19
CA SER A 16 -7.63 4.45 -15.14
C SER A 16 -8.97 4.14 -14.46
N SER A 17 -9.55 2.98 -14.77
CA SER A 17 -10.79 2.52 -14.14
C SER A 17 -10.51 1.82 -12.80
N VAL A 18 -11.56 1.65 -11.99
CA VAL A 18 -11.47 0.88 -10.74
C VAL A 18 -11.24 -0.61 -11.03
N GLU A 19 -11.90 -1.14 -12.07
CA GLU A 19 -11.77 -2.53 -12.52
C GLU A 19 -10.33 -2.84 -12.91
N THR A 20 -9.65 -1.91 -13.58
CA THR A 20 -8.23 -2.05 -13.94
C THR A 20 -7.36 -2.23 -12.68
N GLY A 21 -7.67 -1.51 -11.60
CA GLY A 21 -7.00 -1.67 -10.31
C GLY A 21 -7.31 -3.00 -9.65
N ALA A 22 -8.57 -3.42 -9.68
CA ALA A 22 -9.01 -4.70 -9.14
C ALA A 22 -8.30 -5.88 -9.84
N ASP A 23 -8.21 -5.86 -11.17
CA ASP A 23 -7.55 -6.90 -11.96
C ASP A 23 -6.05 -7.00 -11.64
N ALA A 24 -5.38 -5.85 -11.41
CA ALA A 24 -3.97 -5.83 -11.00
C ALA A 24 -3.77 -6.48 -9.62
N ILE A 25 -4.65 -6.19 -8.66
CA ILE A 25 -4.59 -6.76 -7.31
C ILE A 25 -4.90 -8.26 -7.35
N LEU A 26 -5.92 -8.69 -8.09
CA LEU A 26 -6.29 -10.09 -8.21
C LEU A 26 -5.17 -10.92 -8.85
N ASN A 27 -4.49 -10.38 -9.87
CA ASN A 27 -3.32 -11.03 -10.44
C ASN A 27 -2.20 -11.20 -9.39
N LEU A 28 -1.89 -10.18 -8.60
CA LEU A 28 -0.84 -10.28 -7.58
C LEU A 28 -1.20 -11.26 -6.45
N ALA A 29 -2.45 -11.25 -6.01
CA ALA A 29 -2.89 -12.04 -4.86
C ALA A 29 -3.11 -13.53 -5.18
N ALA A 30 -3.57 -13.85 -6.39
CA ALA A 30 -4.10 -15.18 -6.70
C ALA A 30 -3.51 -15.84 -7.96
N SER A 31 -2.71 -15.14 -8.77
CA SER A 31 -2.20 -15.72 -10.02
C SER A 31 -1.24 -16.89 -9.76
N PRO A 32 -1.47 -18.08 -10.36
CA PRO A 32 -0.53 -19.19 -10.30
C PRO A 32 0.86 -18.83 -10.85
N ALA A 33 0.92 -17.89 -11.80
CA ALA A 33 2.17 -17.44 -12.41
C ALA A 33 3.10 -16.69 -11.44
N LEU A 34 2.56 -16.18 -10.32
CA LEU A 34 3.32 -15.46 -9.29
C LEU A 34 3.58 -16.30 -8.04
N LYS A 35 3.14 -17.55 -8.04
CA LYS A 35 3.32 -18.45 -6.88
C LYS A 35 4.79 -18.59 -6.51
N GLY A 36 5.10 -18.32 -5.25
CA GLY A 36 6.46 -18.43 -4.70
C GLY A 36 7.41 -17.30 -5.12
N ARG A 37 6.95 -16.29 -5.86
CA ARG A 37 7.75 -15.11 -6.20
C ARG A 37 7.54 -14.04 -5.13
N SER A 38 8.62 -13.43 -4.65
CA SER A 38 8.59 -12.35 -3.66
C SER A 38 9.59 -11.24 -3.99
N GLY A 39 9.45 -10.08 -3.37
CA GLY A 39 10.35 -8.93 -3.58
C GLY A 39 10.17 -8.20 -4.91
N LEU A 40 9.14 -8.53 -5.68
CA LEU A 40 8.82 -7.90 -6.96
C LEU A 40 7.95 -6.66 -6.76
N TYR A 41 8.05 -5.74 -7.70
CA TYR A 41 7.21 -4.55 -7.77
C TYR A 41 6.47 -4.53 -9.11
N PHE A 42 5.22 -4.07 -9.09
CA PHE A 42 4.37 -4.00 -10.27
C PHE A 42 3.77 -2.60 -10.41
N ASP A 43 3.78 -2.11 -11.64
CA ASP A 43 3.05 -0.92 -12.08
C ASP A 43 1.82 -1.40 -12.88
N GLY A 44 0.66 -1.40 -12.23
CA GLY A 44 -0.52 -2.13 -12.71
C GLY A 44 -0.26 -3.64 -12.76
N GLN A 45 -0.40 -4.23 -13.95
CA GLN A 45 -0.10 -5.66 -14.18
C GLN A 45 1.34 -5.91 -14.66
N ARG A 46 2.13 -4.85 -14.90
CA ARG A 46 3.48 -4.96 -15.46
C ARG A 46 4.51 -4.99 -14.34
N GLU A 47 5.36 -6.03 -14.31
CA GLU A 47 6.52 -6.05 -13.43
C GLU A 47 7.44 -4.87 -13.77
N SER A 48 7.85 -4.10 -12.76
CA SER A 48 8.63 -2.89 -12.93
C SER A 48 9.60 -2.73 -11.75
N ARG A 49 10.44 -1.71 -11.81
CA ARG A 49 11.32 -1.33 -10.69
C ARG A 49 10.70 -0.18 -9.91
N ALA A 50 10.64 -0.34 -8.59
CA ALA A 50 10.26 0.74 -7.70
C ALA A 50 11.36 1.82 -7.65
N ASP A 51 11.10 2.91 -6.92
CA ASP A 51 12.12 3.89 -6.60
C ASP A 51 13.36 3.22 -5.97
N ALA A 52 14.55 3.73 -6.29
CA ALA A 52 15.81 3.15 -5.85
C ALA A 52 15.93 3.08 -4.31
N GLN A 53 15.38 4.06 -3.59
CA GLN A 53 15.41 4.11 -2.13
C GLN A 53 14.63 2.94 -1.51
N ALA A 54 13.59 2.41 -2.16
CA ALA A 54 12.84 1.26 -1.66
C ALA A 54 13.73 0.02 -1.49
N TYR A 55 14.84 -0.05 -2.25
CA TYR A 55 15.80 -1.13 -2.17
C TYR A 55 16.94 -0.89 -1.17
N ASP A 56 17.05 0.29 -0.56
CA ASP A 56 18.04 0.58 0.49
C ASP A 56 17.70 -0.14 1.81
N GLU A 57 18.52 -1.13 2.17
CA GLU A 57 18.38 -1.92 3.39
C GLU A 57 18.47 -1.12 4.69
N LYS A 58 19.29 -0.07 4.72
CA LYS A 58 19.42 0.79 5.90
C LYS A 58 18.16 1.62 6.07
N ALA A 59 17.66 2.20 4.97
CA ALA A 59 16.41 2.96 4.98
C ALA A 59 15.22 2.09 5.44
N ARG A 60 15.10 0.86 4.90
CA ARG A 60 14.03 -0.08 5.31
C ARG A 60 14.06 -0.41 6.80
N ARG A 61 15.26 -0.70 7.34
CA ARG A 61 15.42 -1.02 8.77
C ARG A 61 15.05 0.16 9.68
N GLN A 62 15.49 1.36 9.31
CA GLN A 62 15.19 2.56 10.07
C GLN A 62 13.69 2.88 10.05
N LEU A 63 13.04 2.77 8.88
CA LEU A 63 11.60 2.99 8.75
C LEU A 63 10.79 2.00 9.58
N LEU A 64 11.18 0.71 9.58
CA LEU A 64 10.52 -0.31 10.39
C LEU A 64 10.60 0.00 11.89
N SER A 65 11.80 0.30 12.40
CA SER A 65 12.00 0.64 13.81
C SER A 65 11.15 1.84 14.23
N LEU A 66 11.22 2.93 13.47
CA LEU A 66 10.48 4.15 13.80
C LEU A 66 8.97 3.94 13.75
N SER A 67 8.48 3.16 12.79
CA SER A 67 7.04 2.90 12.65
C SER A 67 6.49 2.11 13.83
N LEU A 68 7.24 1.10 14.30
CA LEU A 68 6.87 0.32 15.48
C LEU A 68 6.84 1.19 16.74
N ASP A 69 7.88 2.00 16.96
CA ASP A 69 7.95 2.91 18.11
C ASP A 69 6.77 3.90 18.13
N LEU A 70 6.38 4.41 16.95
CA LEU A 70 5.27 5.37 16.83
C LEU A 70 3.91 4.69 17.09
N ILE A 71 3.69 3.48 16.58
CA ILE A 71 2.45 2.73 16.80
C ILE A 71 2.32 2.33 18.27
N GLU A 72 3.41 1.90 18.92
CA GLU A 72 3.40 1.55 20.34
C GLU A 72 3.01 2.76 21.21
N ARG A 73 3.60 3.93 20.93
CA ARG A 73 3.26 5.18 21.63
C ARG A 73 1.81 5.61 21.41
N ALA A 74 1.31 5.44 20.19
CA ALA A 74 -0.07 5.78 19.83
C ALA A 74 -1.10 4.81 20.45
N SER A 75 -0.71 3.56 20.67
CA SER A 75 -1.54 2.51 21.26
C SER A 75 -1.53 2.48 22.79
N GLY A 76 -1.15 3.60 23.44
CA GLY A 76 -1.19 3.75 24.90
C GLY A 76 -2.55 3.32 25.50
N PRO A 77 -2.59 2.94 26.80
CA PRO A 77 -3.70 2.19 27.36
C PRO A 77 -5.03 2.91 27.09
N THR A 78 -5.93 2.23 26.39
CA THR A 78 -7.33 2.64 26.25
C THR A 78 -7.87 2.96 27.64
N ARG A 79 -8.05 4.25 27.95
CA ARG A 79 -8.78 4.68 29.15
C ARG A 79 -10.22 4.21 28.98
N ASN A 80 -10.51 3.04 29.52
CA ASN A 80 -11.87 2.54 29.66
C ASN A 80 -12.57 3.39 30.73
N ASN A 81 -13.19 4.49 30.33
CA ASN A 81 -14.10 5.23 31.20
C ASN A 81 -15.42 4.46 31.27
N SER A 82 -15.51 3.54 32.22
CA SER A 82 -16.79 3.05 32.73
C SER A 82 -17.46 4.21 33.47
N HIS A 83 -18.44 4.86 32.85
CA HIS A 83 -19.40 5.68 33.56
C HIS A 83 -20.63 4.83 33.84
N GLU A 84 -20.81 4.56 35.13
CA GLU A 84 -22.03 4.09 35.80
C GLU A 84 -23.12 5.18 35.77
#